data_AF-A0A015LUJ1-F1
#
_entry.id   AF-A0A015LUJ1-F1
#
_cell.length_a   1.000
_cell.length_b   1.000
_cell.length_c   1.000
_cell.angle_alpha   90.00
_cell.angle_beta   90.00
_cell.angle_gamma   90.00
#
_symmetry.space_group_name_H-M   'P 1'
#
loop_
_entity.id
_entity.type
_entity.pdbx_description
1 polymer ?
#
loop_
_entity_poly.entity_id
_entity_poly.type
_entity_poly.pdbx_seq_one_letter_code
_entity_poly.pdbx_strand_id
1 'polypeptide(L)'
;MELQDLIDQLPFNDPMNVEEFLHIDDFLKGNEGLTDDEIISMVKSNNEPEIDLNEGPMEIISKGEALSHLDNLVVFFEYSSDVSVNPSELSILQKLRHQVLKSYINSSKQITLDNFIQTL
;
A
#
# COMPACT_ATOMS: atom_id res chain seq x y z
N MET A 1 -35.99 16.46 -28.25
CA MET A 1 -35.13 16.42 -27.05
C MET A 1 -34.91 17.85 -26.66
N GLU A 2 -35.51 18.24 -25.55
CA GLU A 2 -35.40 19.60 -25.02
C GLU A 2 -34.05 19.75 -24.30
N LEU A 3 -33.55 20.97 -24.13
CA LEU A 3 -32.28 21.21 -23.45
C LEU A 3 -32.29 20.70 -22.01
N GLN A 4 -33.44 20.75 -21.34
CA GLN A 4 -33.59 20.20 -19.99
C GLN A 4 -33.39 18.67 -19.96
N ASP A 5 -33.91 17.93 -20.95
CA ASP A 5 -33.72 16.48 -21.05
C ASP A 5 -32.23 16.09 -21.16
N LEU A 6 -31.41 16.96 -21.76
CA LEU A 6 -29.97 16.76 -21.89
C LEU A 6 -29.23 17.09 -20.59
N ILE A 7 -29.67 18.11 -19.87
CA ILE A 7 -29.10 18.52 -18.58
C ILE A 7 -29.39 17.46 -17.51
N ASP A 8 -30.60 16.90 -17.50
CA ASP A 8 -31.02 15.86 -16.54
C ASP A 8 -30.22 14.55 -16.68
N GLN A 9 -29.49 14.37 -17.78
CA GLN A 9 -28.60 13.23 -17.99
C GLN A 9 -27.17 13.44 -17.45
N LEU A 10 -26.83 14.66 -17.03
CA LEU A 10 -25.50 14.96 -16.49
C LEU A 10 -25.35 14.40 -15.07
N PRO A 11 -24.14 13.96 -14.67
CA PRO A 11 -23.89 13.34 -13.38
C PRO A 11 -23.73 14.40 -12.27
N PHE A 12 -24.64 15.36 -12.20
CA PHE A 12 -24.70 16.31 -11.08
C PHE A 12 -25.58 15.73 -9.98
N ASN A 13 -25.11 15.85 -8.73
CA ASN A 13 -25.86 15.34 -7.57
C ASN A 13 -27.14 16.15 -7.31
N ASP A 14 -27.14 17.42 -7.70
CA ASP A 14 -28.27 18.33 -7.56
C ASP A 14 -28.91 18.60 -8.92
N PRO A 15 -30.25 18.48 -9.03
CA PRO A 15 -30.97 18.77 -10.27
C PRO A 15 -30.84 20.25 -10.61
N MET A 16 -30.43 20.54 -11.85
CA MET A 16 -30.11 21.87 -12.34
C MET A 16 -31.02 22.24 -13.51
N ASN A 17 -31.58 23.44 -13.51
CA ASN A 17 -32.42 23.90 -14.63
C ASN A 17 -31.58 24.58 -15.73
N VAL A 18 -32.19 24.78 -16.91
CA VAL A 18 -31.52 25.40 -18.08
C VAL A 18 -30.88 26.76 -17.75
N GLU A 19 -31.58 27.61 -17.00
CA GLU A 19 -31.10 28.97 -16.68
C GLU A 19 -29.89 28.91 -15.73
N GLU A 20 -29.97 28.08 -14.70
CA GLU A 20 -28.87 27.83 -13.78
C GLU A 20 -27.65 27.28 -14.52
N PHE A 21 -27.86 26.33 -15.44
CA PHE A 21 -26.78 25.73 -16.21
C PHE A 21 -26.06 26.74 -17.10
N LEU A 22 -26.81 27.65 -17.74
CA LEU A 22 -26.24 28.70 -18.59
C LEU A 22 -25.41 29.73 -17.79
N HIS A 23 -25.75 29.93 -16.51
CA HIS A 23 -25.09 30.88 -15.61
C HIS A 23 -24.15 30.21 -14.60
N ILE A 24 -23.78 28.94 -14.80
CA ILE A 24 -22.93 28.19 -13.86
C ILE A 24 -21.59 28.90 -13.59
N ASP A 25 -21.01 29.50 -14.62
CA ASP A 25 -19.73 30.22 -14.53
C ASP A 25 -19.85 31.52 -13.70
N ASP A 26 -21.04 32.11 -13.63
CA ASP A 26 -21.28 33.32 -12.83
C ASP A 26 -21.30 32.99 -11.32
N PHE A 27 -21.73 31.77 -10.95
CA PHE A 27 -21.58 31.25 -9.57
C PHE A 27 -20.12 30.93 -9.24
N LEU A 28 -19.36 30.42 -10.21
CA LEU A 28 -17.92 30.12 -10.04
C LEU A 28 -17.07 31.39 -9.97
N LYS A 29 -17.50 32.51 -10.54
CA LYS A 29 -16.81 33.81 -10.41
C LYS A 29 -16.83 34.39 -8.99
N GLY A 30 -17.69 33.88 -8.12
CA GLY A 30 -17.87 34.37 -6.75
C GLY A 30 -17.02 33.68 -5.68
N ASN A 31 -16.25 32.64 -6.03
CA ASN A 31 -15.40 31.97 -5.07
C ASN A 31 -13.94 32.44 -5.20
N GLU A 32 -13.34 32.79 -4.06
CA GLU A 32 -11.89 32.65 -3.91
C GLU A 32 -11.55 31.25 -4.40
N GLY A 33 -10.64 31.15 -5.39
CA GLY A 33 -10.16 29.84 -5.82
C GLY A 33 -9.75 29.04 -4.59
N LEU A 34 -9.98 27.71 -4.62
CA LEU A 34 -9.68 26.82 -3.51
C LEU A 34 -8.35 27.19 -2.87
N THR A 35 -8.38 27.45 -1.56
CA THR A 35 -7.16 27.79 -0.85
C THR A 35 -6.22 26.59 -0.84
N ASP A 36 -4.91 26.84 -0.77
CA ASP A 36 -3.91 25.76 -0.70
C ASP A 36 -4.24 24.77 0.43
N ASP A 37 -4.80 25.25 1.54
CA ASP A 37 -5.22 24.42 2.68
C ASP A 37 -6.40 23.48 2.34
N GLU A 38 -7.39 23.93 1.56
CA GLU A 38 -8.49 23.09 1.08
C GLU A 38 -8.00 22.04 0.08
N ILE A 39 -7.10 22.42 -0.83
CA ILE A 39 -6.47 21.51 -1.79
C ILE A 39 -5.68 20.43 -1.04
N ILE A 40 -4.90 20.82 -0.04
CA ILE A 40 -4.12 19.90 0.80
C ILE A 40 -5.05 18.95 1.57
N SER A 41 -6.19 19.44 2.08
CA SER A 41 -7.17 18.63 2.82
C SER A 41 -7.80 17.54 1.93
N MET A 42 -8.26 17.89 0.73
CA MET A 42 -8.84 16.94 -0.24
C MET A 42 -7.82 15.89 -0.72
N VAL A 43 -6.54 16.25 -0.82
CA VAL A 43 -5.47 15.30 -1.17
C VAL A 43 -5.13 14.38 0.02
N LYS A 44 -5.16 14.89 1.25
CA LYS A 44 -4.85 14.08 2.44
C LYS A 44 -5.94 13.05 2.76
N SER A 45 -7.21 13.35 2.56
CA SER A 45 -8.32 12.42 2.85
C SER A 45 -8.30 11.14 2.02
N ASN A 46 -7.63 11.15 0.86
CA ASN A 46 -7.53 9.99 -0.04
C ASN A 46 -6.22 9.19 0.15
N ASN A 47 -5.37 9.60 1.09
CA ASN A 47 -4.06 9.00 1.34
C ASN A 47 -3.93 8.38 2.74
N GLU A 48 -5.03 8.22 3.49
CA GLU A 48 -4.99 7.31 4.63
C GLU A 48 -4.75 5.90 4.07
N PRO A 49 -3.63 5.24 4.40
CA PRO A 49 -3.52 3.83 4.11
C PRO A 49 -4.69 3.15 4.84
N GLU A 50 -5.40 2.27 4.15
CA GLU A 50 -6.30 1.31 4.80
C GLU A 50 -5.46 0.43 5.73
N ILE A 51 -5.11 0.95 6.89
CA ILE A 51 -4.53 0.18 7.98
C ILE A 51 -5.74 -0.55 8.55
N ASP A 52 -5.85 -1.85 8.26
CA ASP A 52 -6.80 -2.71 8.94
C ASP A 52 -6.51 -2.65 10.44
N LEU A 53 -7.34 -1.91 11.17
CA LEU A 53 -7.24 -1.74 12.62
C LEU A 53 -7.47 -3.07 13.38
N ASN A 54 -7.82 -4.16 12.69
CA ASN A 54 -7.87 -5.52 13.26
C ASN A 54 -6.55 -6.28 13.19
N GLU A 55 -5.50 -5.75 12.57
CA GLU A 55 -4.19 -6.39 12.63
C GLU A 55 -3.63 -6.20 14.05
N GLY A 56 -3.83 -7.23 14.88
CA GLY A 56 -3.31 -7.28 16.25
C GLY A 56 -1.80 -7.03 16.29
N PRO A 57 -1.22 -6.78 17.49
CA PRO A 57 0.20 -6.49 17.61
C PRO A 57 1.03 -7.56 16.89
N MET A 58 1.74 -7.14 15.84
CA MET A 58 2.50 -8.03 14.99
C MET A 58 3.63 -8.64 15.82
N GLU A 59 3.62 -9.97 15.96
CA GLU A 59 4.58 -10.67 16.80
C GLU A 59 5.99 -10.53 16.22
N ILE A 60 6.95 -10.16 17.06
CA ILE A 60 8.35 -10.05 16.64
C ILE A 60 8.93 -11.45 16.54
N ILE A 61 9.11 -11.93 15.30
CA ILE A 61 9.70 -13.24 15.03
C ILE A 61 11.23 -13.20 15.06
N SER A 62 11.85 -14.33 15.40
CA SER A 62 13.30 -14.50 15.36
C SER A 62 13.84 -14.58 13.92
N LYS A 63 15.15 -14.35 13.75
CA LYS A 63 15.83 -14.51 12.44
C LYS A 63 15.69 -15.93 11.88
N GLY A 64 15.66 -16.94 12.75
CA GLY A 64 15.51 -18.34 12.34
C GLY A 64 14.10 -18.64 11.85
N GLU A 65 13.08 -18.13 12.54
CA GLU A 65 11.67 -18.26 12.11
C GLU A 65 11.43 -17.52 10.80
N ALA A 66 11.93 -16.29 10.66
CA ALA A 66 11.83 -15.53 9.41
C ALA A 66 12.43 -16.31 8.22
N LEU A 67 13.59 -16.96 8.41
CA LEU A 67 14.21 -17.79 7.38
C LEU A 67 13.34 -19.02 7.04
N SER A 68 12.82 -19.70 8.05
CA SER A 68 11.93 -20.86 7.89
C SER A 68 10.65 -20.52 7.11
N HIS A 69 10.01 -19.39 7.44
CA HIS A 69 8.83 -18.92 6.71
C HIS A 69 9.15 -18.59 5.25
N LEU A 70 10.30 -17.95 4.98
CA LEU A 70 10.74 -17.67 3.61
C LEU A 70 11.07 -18.95 2.83
N ASP A 71 11.68 -19.96 3.46
CA ASP A 71 11.90 -21.27 2.84
C ASP A 71 10.56 -21.91 2.45
N ASN A 72 9.57 -21.89 3.34
CA ASN A 72 8.23 -22.43 3.07
C ASN A 72 7.54 -21.69 1.91
N LEU A 73 7.64 -20.36 1.86
CA LEU A 73 7.06 -19.57 0.77
C LEU A 73 7.73 -19.86 -0.58
N VAL A 74 9.05 -20.02 -0.61
CA VAL A 74 9.76 -20.41 -1.84
C VAL A 74 9.29 -21.78 -2.32
N VAL A 75 9.19 -22.76 -1.41
CA VAL A 75 8.71 -24.11 -1.76
C VAL A 75 7.27 -24.09 -2.26
N PHE A 76 6.41 -23.28 -1.62
CA PHE A 76 5.02 -23.13 -2.03
C PHE A 76 4.93 -22.61 -3.47
N PHE A 77 5.58 -21.48 -3.76
CA PHE A 77 5.48 -20.86 -5.08
C PHE A 77 6.26 -21.59 -6.19
N GLU A 78 7.34 -22.29 -5.86
CA GLU A 78 8.11 -23.04 -6.87
C GLU A 78 7.49 -24.41 -7.21
N TYR A 79 6.88 -25.10 -6.24
CA TYR A 79 6.52 -26.52 -6.42
C TYR A 79 5.08 -26.90 -6.06
N SER A 80 4.39 -26.10 -5.24
CA SER A 80 3.14 -26.53 -4.59
C SER A 80 1.94 -25.63 -4.90
N SER A 81 2.14 -24.54 -5.63
CA SER A 81 1.13 -23.53 -5.90
C SER A 81 0.51 -23.75 -7.28
N ASP A 82 -0.81 -23.84 -7.33
CA ASP A 82 -1.59 -23.72 -8.57
C ASP A 82 -1.66 -22.26 -9.05
N VAL A 83 -1.22 -21.31 -8.22
CA VAL A 83 -1.15 -19.88 -8.53
C VAL A 83 0.15 -19.59 -9.26
N SER A 84 0.04 -19.08 -10.49
CA SER A 84 1.21 -18.62 -11.24
C SER A 84 1.73 -17.32 -10.65
N VAL A 85 2.95 -17.34 -10.12
CA VAL A 85 3.67 -16.16 -9.67
C VAL A 85 4.58 -15.64 -10.77
N ASN A 86 4.67 -14.33 -10.90
CA ASN A 86 5.58 -13.71 -11.87
C ASN A 86 7.03 -14.05 -11.50
N PRO A 87 7.88 -14.46 -12.45
CA PRO A 87 9.30 -14.70 -12.20
C PRO A 87 10.02 -13.53 -11.48
N SER A 88 9.59 -12.29 -11.71
CA SER A 88 10.12 -11.12 -11.00
C SER A 88 9.85 -11.18 -9.49
N GLU A 89 8.62 -11.51 -9.09
CA GLU A 89 8.21 -11.62 -7.69
C GLU A 89 8.95 -12.75 -6.97
N LEU A 90 9.08 -13.90 -7.65
CA LEU A 90 9.86 -15.03 -7.14
C LEU A 90 11.35 -14.65 -6.96
N SER A 91 11.90 -13.85 -7.88
CA SER A 91 13.27 -13.32 -7.74
C SER A 91 13.43 -12.39 -6.53
N ILE A 92 12.40 -11.59 -6.22
CA ILE A 92 12.39 -10.71 -5.04
C ILE A 92 12.34 -11.55 -3.77
N LEU A 93 11.48 -12.57 -3.73
CA LEU A 93 11.39 -13.50 -2.61
C LEU A 93 12.73 -14.19 -2.32
N GLN A 94 13.41 -14.70 -3.36
CA GLN A 94 14.73 -15.30 -3.22
C GLN A 94 15.80 -14.30 -2.73
N LYS A 95 15.73 -13.04 -3.18
CA LYS A 95 16.64 -11.98 -2.67
C LYS A 95 16.41 -11.70 -1.19
N LEU A 96 15.16 -11.61 -0.74
CA LEU A 96 14.83 -11.43 0.68
C LEU A 96 15.32 -12.60 1.51
N ARG A 97 15.07 -13.83 1.06
CA ARG A 97 15.61 -15.05 1.67
C ARG A 97 17.13 -14.99 1.84
N HIS A 98 17.86 -14.57 0.80
CA HIS A 98 19.31 -14.45 0.86
C HIS A 98 19.77 -13.41 1.91
N GLN A 99 19.09 -12.27 2.01
CA GLN A 99 19.41 -11.26 3.02
C GLN A 99 19.18 -11.77 4.44
N VAL A 100 18.05 -12.43 4.70
CA VAL A 100 17.74 -13.02 6.00
C VAL A 100 18.75 -14.11 6.35
N LEU A 101 19.11 -14.99 5.41
CA LEU A 101 20.13 -16.01 5.61
C LEU A 101 21.49 -15.40 5.98
N LYS A 102 21.91 -14.35 5.28
CA LYS A 102 23.15 -13.63 5.60
C LYS A 102 23.13 -13.05 7.02
N SER A 103 22.00 -12.45 7.40
CA SER A 103 21.80 -11.90 8.76
C SER A 103 21.84 -13.00 9.83
N TYR A 104 21.18 -14.12 9.58
CA TYR A 104 21.18 -15.30 10.46
C TYR A 104 22.61 -15.82 10.67
N ILE A 105 23.34 -16.12 9.59
CA ILE A 105 24.72 -16.62 9.65
C ILE A 105 25.63 -15.64 10.38
N ASN A 106 25.52 -14.34 10.11
CA ASN A 106 26.33 -13.32 10.79
C ASN A 106 26.04 -13.29 12.29
N SER A 107 24.77 -13.41 12.69
CA SER A 107 24.42 -13.48 14.12
C SER A 107 24.98 -14.73 14.79
N SER A 108 24.94 -15.89 14.13
CA SER A 108 25.54 -17.11 14.65
C SER A 108 27.06 -16.99 14.81
N LYS A 109 27.74 -16.37 13.83
CA LYS A 109 29.19 -16.14 13.90
C LYS A 109 29.57 -15.20 15.05
N GLN A 110 28.81 -14.13 15.25
CA GLN A 110 29.02 -13.20 16.36
C GLN A 110 28.89 -13.90 17.71
N ILE A 111 27.83 -14.70 17.89
CA ILE A 111 27.62 -15.49 19.11
C ILE A 111 28.81 -16.42 19.36
N THR A 112 29.32 -17.10 18.33
CA THR A 112 30.49 -17.98 18.46
C THR A 112 31.75 -17.22 18.91
N LEU A 113 32.00 -16.04 18.34
CA LEU A 113 33.13 -15.19 18.72
C LEU A 113 32.99 -14.69 20.17
N ASP A 114 31.81 -14.21 20.53
CA ASP A 114 31.52 -13.69 21.87
C ASP A 114 31.72 -14.78 22.93
N ASN A 115 31.26 -16.01 22.65
CA ASN A 115 31.46 -17.17 23.52
C ASN A 115 32.94 -17.51 23.71
N PHE A 116 33.75 -17.43 22.64
CA PHE A 116 35.19 -17.72 22.72
C PHE A 116 35.93 -16.68 23.59
N ILE A 117 35.59 -15.39 23.46
CA ILE A 117 36.19 -14.32 24.26
C ILE A 117 35.83 -14.45 25.74
N GLN A 118 34.60 -14.87 26.07
CA GLN A 118 34.17 -15.08 27.46
C GLN A 118 34.84 -16.28 28.15
N THR A 119 35.42 -17.21 27.39
CA THR A 119 36.16 -18.37 27.94
C THR A 119 37.65 -18.11 28.18
N LEU A 120 38.16 -16.92 27.85
CA LEU A 120 39.53 -16.46 28.16
C LEU A 120 39.56 -15.69 29.49
#